data_AF-A0A8K1ZZM3-F1
#
_entry.id   AF-A0A8K1ZZM3-F1
#
_cell.length_a   1.000
_cell.length_b   1.000
_cell.length_c   1.000
_cell.angle_alpha   90.00
_cell.angle_beta   90.00
_cell.angle_gamma   90.00
#
_symmetry.space_group_name_H-M   'P 1'
#
loop_
_entity.id
_entity.type
_entity.pdbx_description
1 polymer ?
#
loop_
_entity_poly.entity_id
_entity_poly.type
_entity_poly.pdbx_seq_one_letter_code
_entity_poly.pdbx_strand_id
1 'polypeptide(L)'
;MQQSKPDWIQQSFHQLQKYQDLAAKIRHKYRPRRRFERWRDSQDGQAWKQQQFNRIQGICPDCGHQLPAIAHFQIDHIKPLKTHPDLATDLSNLQLLCGPCNQRKACQIKPPKK
;
A
#
# COMPACT_ATOMS: atom_id res chain seq x y z
N MET A 1 -22.00 45.14 -20.79
CA MET A 1 -21.33 45.30 -19.48
C MET A 1 -21.13 43.93 -18.86
N GLN A 2 -19.90 43.41 -18.82
CA GLN A 2 -19.63 42.18 -18.04
C GLN A 2 -19.50 42.60 -16.58
N GLN A 3 -20.49 42.28 -15.75
CA GLN A 3 -20.36 42.48 -14.31
C GLN A 3 -19.34 41.49 -13.77
N SER A 4 -18.21 42.01 -13.27
CA SER A 4 -17.20 41.22 -12.58
C SER A 4 -17.82 40.52 -11.38
N LYS A 5 -17.53 39.23 -11.21
CA LYS A 5 -18.08 38.43 -10.11
C LYS A 5 -17.72 39.08 -8.75
N PRO A 6 -18.68 39.19 -7.80
CA PRO A 6 -18.43 39.66 -6.43
C PRO A 6 -17.26 38.94 -5.76
N ASP A 7 -16.51 39.66 -4.92
CA ASP A 7 -15.29 39.16 -4.26
C ASP A 7 -15.47 37.86 -3.49
N TRP A 8 -16.60 37.67 -2.80
CA TRP A 8 -16.88 36.44 -2.04
C TRP A 8 -17.02 35.20 -2.94
N ILE A 9 -17.48 35.39 -4.18
CA ILE A 9 -17.56 34.33 -5.19
C ILE A 9 -16.14 33.96 -5.63
N GLN A 10 -15.27 34.95 -5.86
CA GLN A 10 -13.87 34.71 -6.24
C GLN A 10 -13.09 34.01 -5.12
N GLN A 11 -13.29 34.43 -3.86
CA GLN A 11 -12.69 33.78 -2.69
C GLN A 11 -13.15 32.33 -2.56
N SER A 12 -14.44 32.07 -2.76
CA SER A 12 -15.02 30.73 -2.74
C SER A 12 -14.43 29.84 -3.85
N PHE A 13 -14.27 30.36 -5.07
CA PHE A 13 -13.59 29.62 -6.15
C PHE A 13 -12.13 29.29 -5.80
N HIS A 14 -11.39 30.24 -5.23
CA HIS A 14 -10.01 30.00 -4.80
C HIS A 14 -9.92 28.92 -3.70
N GLN A 15 -10.85 28.94 -2.75
CA GLN A 15 -10.93 27.93 -1.71
C GLN A 15 -11.29 26.54 -2.28
N LEU A 16 -12.23 26.47 -3.22
CA LEU A 16 -12.56 25.23 -3.93
C LEU A 16 -11.35 24.67 -4.70
N GLN A 17 -10.61 25.53 -5.41
CA GLN A 17 -9.38 25.15 -6.11
C GLN A 17 -8.36 24.52 -5.15
N LYS A 18 -8.13 25.16 -3.99
CA LYS A 18 -7.25 24.64 -2.94
C LYS A 18 -7.67 23.25 -2.46
N TYR A 19 -8.97 23.02 -2.26
CA TYR A 19 -9.48 21.70 -1.87
C TYR A 19 -9.31 20.65 -2.98
N GLN A 20 -9.52 21.03 -4.24
CA GLN A 20 -9.31 20.13 -5.38
C GLN A 20 -7.84 19.72 -5.50
N ASP A 21 -6.90 20.65 -5.32
CA ASP A 21 -5.46 20.38 -5.34
C ASP A 21 -5.03 19.47 -4.19
N LEU A 22 -5.54 19.72 -2.98
CA LEU A 22 -5.29 18.86 -1.83
C LEU A 22 -5.83 17.44 -2.08
N ALA A 23 -7.04 17.33 -2.62
CA ALA A 23 -7.63 16.06 -2.99
C ALA A 23 -6.79 15.34 -4.06
N ALA A 24 -6.26 16.06 -5.05
CA ALA A 24 -5.37 15.49 -6.06
C ALA A 24 -4.06 14.96 -5.46
N LYS A 25 -3.44 15.71 -4.54
CA LYS A 25 -2.24 15.28 -3.80
C LYS A 25 -2.50 14.02 -2.98
N ILE A 26 -3.64 13.97 -2.27
CA ILE A 26 -4.07 12.79 -1.52
C ILE A 26 -4.25 11.60 -2.46
N ARG A 27 -4.99 11.76 -3.56
CA ARG A 27 -5.19 10.70 -4.56
C ARG A 27 -3.86 10.16 -5.09
N HIS A 28 -2.93 11.05 -5.45
CA HIS A 28 -1.62 10.66 -5.94
C HIS A 28 -0.84 9.83 -4.90
N LYS A 29 -0.79 10.30 -3.65
CA LYS A 29 -0.11 9.62 -2.55
C LYS A 29 -0.65 8.21 -2.28
N TYR A 30 -1.96 8.00 -2.37
CA TYR A 30 -2.59 6.69 -2.08
C TYR A 30 -2.82 5.81 -3.32
N ARG A 31 -2.55 6.31 -4.53
CA ARG A 31 -2.71 5.55 -5.79
C ARG A 31 -1.93 4.22 -5.80
N PRO A 32 -0.65 4.15 -5.37
CA PRO A 32 0.10 2.89 -5.36
C PRO A 32 -0.52 1.82 -4.47
N ARG A 33 -1.02 2.22 -3.29
CA ARG A 33 -1.72 1.32 -2.36
C ARG A 33 -2.99 0.76 -2.97
N ARG A 34 -3.81 1.61 -3.59
CA ARG A 34 -5.02 1.15 -4.29
C ARG A 34 -4.71 0.20 -5.44
N ARG A 35 -3.61 0.42 -6.17
CA ARG A 35 -3.16 -0.48 -7.24
C ARG A 35 -2.79 -1.85 -6.68
N PHE A 36 -2.01 -1.88 -5.59
CA PHE A 36 -1.66 -3.12 -4.90
C PHE A 36 -2.89 -3.84 -4.35
N GLU A 37 -3.79 -3.14 -3.67
CA GLU A 37 -5.02 -3.73 -3.11
C GLU A 37 -5.88 -4.38 -4.19
N ARG A 38 -6.09 -3.70 -5.32
CA ARG A 38 -6.81 -4.28 -6.47
C ARG A 38 -6.14 -5.55 -7.01
N TRP A 39 -4.82 -5.54 -7.15
CA TRP A 39 -4.09 -6.72 -7.61
C TRP A 39 -4.16 -7.86 -6.57
N ARG A 40 -3.93 -7.55 -5.28
CA ARG A 40 -4.01 -8.52 -4.19
C ARG A 40 -5.37 -9.21 -4.14
N ASP A 41 -6.44 -8.45 -4.34
CA ASP A 41 -7.82 -8.94 -4.27
C ASP A 41 -8.29 -9.57 -5.60
N SER A 42 -7.49 -9.47 -6.66
CA SER A 42 -7.74 -10.15 -7.93
C SER A 42 -7.41 -11.65 -7.86
N GLN A 43 -7.90 -12.41 -8.84
CA GLN A 43 -7.60 -13.84 -8.97
C GLN A 43 -6.09 -14.10 -9.06
N ASP A 44 -5.35 -13.29 -9.81
CA ASP A 44 -3.89 -13.40 -9.95
C ASP A 44 -3.17 -13.23 -8.61
N GLY A 45 -3.60 -12.25 -7.80
CA GLY A 45 -3.03 -12.01 -6.48
C GLY A 45 -3.28 -13.16 -5.50
N GLN A 46 -4.50 -13.72 -5.52
CA GLN A 46 -4.84 -14.87 -4.69
C GLN A 46 -4.10 -16.14 -5.14
N ALA A 47 -4.00 -16.37 -6.45
CA ALA A 47 -3.23 -17.48 -7.03
C ALA A 47 -1.74 -17.37 -6.67
N TRP A 48 -1.16 -16.17 -6.78
CA TRP A 48 0.22 -15.90 -6.36
C TRP A 48 0.41 -16.19 -4.88
N LYS A 49 -0.52 -15.74 -4.02
CA LYS A 49 -0.46 -16.00 -2.57
C LYS A 49 -0.44 -17.51 -2.28
N GLN A 50 -1.30 -18.28 -2.96
CA GLN A 50 -1.36 -19.73 -2.82
C GLN A 50 -0.06 -20.40 -3.28
N GLN A 51 0.49 -19.98 -4.42
CA GLN A 51 1.76 -20.49 -4.93
C GLN A 51 2.91 -20.22 -3.95
N GLN A 52 2.99 -19.01 -3.39
CA GLN A 52 4.01 -18.68 -2.40
C GLN A 52 3.85 -19.48 -1.11
N PHE A 53 2.62 -19.66 -0.62
CA PHE A 53 2.35 -20.46 0.56
C PHE A 53 2.84 -21.91 0.39
N ASN A 54 2.56 -22.51 -0.77
CA ASN A 54 3.05 -23.85 -1.11
C ASN A 54 4.58 -23.89 -1.18
N ARG A 55 5.21 -22.86 -1.77
CA ARG A 55 6.67 -22.75 -1.89
C ARG A 55 7.37 -22.68 -0.54
N ILE A 56 6.81 -21.92 0.41
CA ILE A 56 7.36 -21.81 1.77
C ILE A 56 6.89 -22.94 2.70
N GLN A 57 6.05 -23.86 2.21
CA GLN A 57 5.50 -24.99 2.97
C GLN A 57 4.81 -24.57 4.29
N GLY A 58 4.17 -23.40 4.29
CA GLY A 58 3.54 -22.82 5.47
C GLY A 58 4.53 -22.35 6.56
N ILE A 59 5.83 -22.28 6.28
CA ILE A 59 6.87 -21.78 7.18
C ILE A 59 7.13 -20.31 6.90
N CYS A 60 6.99 -19.45 7.91
CA CYS A 60 7.28 -18.03 7.76
C CYS A 60 8.79 -17.79 7.54
N PRO A 61 9.21 -17.08 6.48
CA PRO A 61 10.63 -16.88 6.18
C PRO A 61 11.34 -15.94 7.18
N ASP A 62 10.59 -15.12 7.93
CA ASP A 62 11.17 -14.19 8.91
C ASP A 62 11.34 -14.83 10.30
N CYS A 63 10.35 -15.58 10.79
CA CYS A 63 10.39 -16.17 12.13
C CYS A 63 10.56 -17.69 12.17
N GLY A 64 10.55 -18.38 11.03
CA GLY A 64 10.70 -19.84 10.94
C GLY A 64 9.52 -20.67 11.47
N HIS A 65 8.43 -20.05 11.94
CA HIS A 65 7.28 -20.78 12.46
C HIS A 65 6.43 -21.37 11.35
N GLN A 66 6.07 -22.64 11.48
CA GLN A 66 5.10 -23.30 10.61
C GLN A 66 3.68 -22.99 11.07
N LEU A 67 2.83 -22.54 10.16
CA LEU A 67 1.44 -22.22 10.41
C LEU A 67 0.53 -23.03 9.47
N PRO A 68 -0.59 -23.57 9.98
CA PRO A 68 -1.37 -24.58 9.27
C PRO A 68 -2.18 -24.04 8.09
N ALA A 69 -2.44 -22.73 8.04
CA ALA A 69 -3.34 -22.14 7.06
C ALA A 69 -2.76 -20.86 6.41
N ILE A 70 -2.97 -20.74 5.09
CA ILE A 70 -2.63 -19.54 4.29
C ILE A 70 -3.32 -18.26 4.81
N ALA A 71 -4.44 -18.39 5.52
CA ALA A 71 -5.14 -17.28 6.14
C ALA A 71 -4.28 -16.53 7.18
N HIS A 72 -3.32 -17.21 7.81
CA HIS A 72 -2.39 -16.58 8.75
C HIS A 72 -1.28 -15.76 8.08
N PHE A 73 -1.18 -15.84 6.75
CA PHE A 73 -0.17 -15.16 5.96
C PHE A 73 -0.73 -13.94 5.21
N GLN A 74 0.11 -12.94 5.04
CA GLN A 74 -0.17 -11.67 4.37
C GLN A 74 0.93 -11.39 3.34
N ILE A 75 0.52 -10.82 2.20
CA ILE A 75 1.46 -10.33 1.19
C ILE A 75 2.08 -9.04 1.72
N ASP A 76 3.41 -9.02 1.80
CA ASP A 76 4.20 -7.89 2.27
C ASP A 76 5.15 -7.40 1.17
N HIS A 77 5.44 -6.09 1.16
CA HIS A 77 6.43 -5.50 0.27
C HIS A 77 7.82 -5.52 0.91
N ILE A 78 8.79 -6.23 0.33
CA ILE A 78 10.19 -6.26 0.80
C ILE A 78 10.71 -4.83 0.96
N LYS A 79 10.64 -4.02 -0.11
CA LYS A 79 10.87 -2.57 -0.07
C LYS A 79 9.54 -1.85 0.22
N PRO A 80 9.46 -0.98 1.25
CA PRO A 80 8.20 -0.35 1.65
C PRO A 80 7.53 0.45 0.52
N LEU A 81 6.23 0.26 0.36
CA LEU A 81 5.40 0.99 -0.60
C LEU A 81 5.50 2.51 -0.47
N LYS A 82 5.71 3.02 0.76
CA LYS A 82 5.85 4.46 1.04
C LYS A 82 7.06 5.08 0.34
N THR A 83 8.16 4.33 0.20
CA THR A 83 9.42 4.82 -0.38
C THR A 83 9.65 4.30 -1.79
N HIS A 84 8.99 3.21 -2.19
CA HIS A 84 9.13 2.59 -3.51
C HIS A 84 7.74 2.35 -4.14
N PRO A 85 6.98 3.43 -4.46
CA PRO A 85 5.62 3.31 -5.00
C PRO A 85 5.56 2.60 -6.35
N ASP A 86 6.63 2.66 -7.14
CA ASP A 86 6.71 2.02 -8.47
C ASP A 86 6.73 0.48 -8.38
N LEU A 87 7.20 -0.05 -7.25
CA LEU A 87 7.27 -1.49 -6.97
C LEU A 87 5.99 -2.05 -6.33
N ALA A 88 4.87 -1.33 -6.39
CA ALA A 88 3.63 -1.70 -5.71
C ALA A 88 3.09 -3.08 -6.08
N THR A 89 3.27 -3.49 -7.34
CA THR A 89 2.79 -4.77 -7.89
C THR A 89 3.93 -5.56 -8.55
N ASP A 90 5.18 -5.22 -8.23
CA ASP A 90 6.34 -5.97 -8.71
C ASP A 90 6.48 -7.24 -7.87
N LEU A 91 6.23 -8.41 -8.47
CA LEU A 91 6.25 -9.70 -7.77
C LEU A 91 7.61 -10.00 -7.12
N SER A 92 8.71 -9.48 -7.67
CA SER A 92 10.06 -9.63 -7.10
C SER A 92 10.24 -8.84 -5.79
N ASN A 93 9.40 -7.84 -5.57
CA ASN A 93 9.38 -7.01 -4.35
C ASN A 93 8.31 -7.50 -3.34
N LEU A 94 7.61 -8.60 -3.63
CA LEU A 94 6.60 -9.16 -2.74
C LEU A 94 7.13 -10.40 -2.04
N GLN A 95 6.74 -10.56 -0.78
CA GLN A 95 6.99 -11.74 0.04
C GLN A 95 5.75 -12.13 0.83
N LEU A 96 5.71 -13.35 1.33
CA LEU A 96 4.63 -13.86 2.16
C LEU A 96 5.11 -13.99 3.61
N LEU A 97 4.51 -13.23 4.52
CA LEU A 97 4.85 -13.22 5.95
C LEU A 97 3.64 -13.60 6.78
N CYS A 98 3.85 -14.21 7.95
CA CYS A 98 2.75 -14.37 8.90
C CYS A 98 2.32 -13.01 9.46
N GLY A 99 1.05 -12.89 9.87
CA GLY A 99 0.46 -11.65 10.40
C GLY A 99 1.33 -10.94 11.45
N PRO A 100 1.84 -11.64 12.49
CA PRO A 100 2.73 -11.02 13.48
C PRO A 100 4.03 -10.45 12.90
N CYS A 101 4.66 -11.14 11.94
CA CYS A 101 5.89 -10.67 11.30
C CYS A 101 5.63 -9.45 10.41
N ASN A 102 4.56 -9.50 9.62
CA ASN A 102 4.16 -8.38 8.79
C ASN A 102 3.86 -7.13 9.63
N GLN A 103 3.11 -7.28 10.73
CA GLN A 103 2.80 -6.17 11.64
C GLN A 103 4.07 -5.59 12.29
N ARG A 104 4.98 -6.45 12.78
CA ARG A 104 6.25 -6.03 13.35
C ARG A 104 7.10 -5.24 12.35
N LYS A 105 7.15 -5.67 11.08
CA LYS A 105 7.83 -4.93 10.02
C LYS A 105 7.20 -3.56 9.75
N ALA A 106 5.87 -3.47 9.79
CA ALA A 106 5.16 -2.20 9.61
C ALA A 106 5.38 -1.20 10.77
N CYS A 107 5.48 -1.69 12.01
CA CYS A 107 5.74 -0.87 13.19
C CYS A 107 7.21 -0.42 13.34
N GLN A 108 8.16 -1.14 12.72
CA GLN A 108 9.57 -0.74 12.74
C GLN A 108 9.83 0.47 11.84
N ILE A 109 9.67 1.67 12.41
CA ILE A 109 10.57 2.78 12.12
C ILE A 109 11.96 2.29 12.57
N LYS A 110 12.93 2.21 11.66
CA LYS A 110 14.26 1.65 11.95
C LYS A 110 14.83 2.29 13.22
N PRO A 111 15.31 1.53 14.22
CA PRO A 111 16.14 2.13 15.26
C PRO A 111 17.39 2.76 14.61
N PRO A 112 17.94 3.85 15.17
CA PRO A 112 19.18 4.42 14.67
C PRO A 112 20.26 3.34 14.62
N LYS A 113 21.01 3.28 13.51
CA LYS A 113 22.13 2.35 13.38
C LYS A 113 23.10 2.62 14.54
N LYS A 114 23.43 1.56 15.29
CA LYS A 114 24.50 1.60 16.31
C LYS A 114 25.84 1.90 15.64
#